data_AF-A0A0R3H2A1-F1
#
_entry.id   AF-A0A0R3H2A1-F1
#
_cell.length_a   1.000
_cell.length_b   1.000
_cell.length_c   1.000
_cell.angle_alpha   90.00
_cell.angle_beta   90.00
_cell.angle_gamma   90.00
#
_symmetry.space_group_name_H-M   'P 1'
#
loop_
_entity.id
_entity.type
_entity.pdbx_description
1 polymer ?
#
loop_
_entity_poly.entity_id
_entity_poly.type
_entity_poly.pdbx_seq_one_letter_code
_entity_poly.pdbx_strand_id
1 'polypeptide(L)'
;MIDEAVLNAMCTTMVGYFDEVSLHNAEPGAGGANEMPGIVRKVPTWATADNGESTSVVTFAAYVGTSTHIGFWNAGAFVASRPFVTNFETAADLVVALNPYVQERA
;
A
#
# COMPACT_ATOMS: atom_id res chain seq x y z
N MET A 1 20.54 10.34 -13.82
CA MET A 1 20.33 9.29 -12.80
C MET A 1 20.14 9.99 -11.48
N ILE A 2 19.06 9.70 -10.76
CA ILE A 2 18.84 10.26 -9.41
C ILE A 2 19.79 9.52 -8.47
N ASP A 3 20.42 10.26 -7.55
CA ASP A 3 21.32 9.70 -6.54
C ASP A 3 20.57 8.78 -5.56
N GLU A 4 21.21 7.68 -5.14
CA GLU A 4 20.58 6.69 -4.25
C GLU A 4 20.16 7.29 -2.90
N ALA A 5 20.97 8.18 -2.32
CA ALA A 5 20.63 8.83 -1.06
C ALA A 5 19.39 9.71 -1.23
N VAL A 6 19.23 10.34 -2.40
CA VAL A 6 18.03 11.10 -2.74
C VAL A 6 16.81 10.18 -2.87
N LEU A 7 16.93 9.03 -3.56
CA LEU A 7 15.85 8.06 -3.68
C LEU A 7 15.43 7.51 -2.30
N ASN A 8 16.40 7.14 -1.44
CA ASN A 8 16.13 6.63 -0.09
C ASN A 8 15.48 7.69 0.81
N ALA A 9 15.87 8.96 0.69
CA ALA A 9 15.23 10.06 1.41
C ALA A 9 13.78 10.30 0.95
N MET A 10 13.51 10.17 -0.35
CA MET A 10 12.16 10.23 -0.90
C MET A 10 11.30 9.07 -0.39
N CYS A 11 11.80 7.83 -0.40
CA CYS A 11 11.12 6.67 0.18
C CYS A 11 10.78 6.88 1.65
N THR A 12 11.74 7.36 2.44
CA THR A 12 11.56 7.63 3.88
C THR A 12 10.46 8.66 4.13
N THR A 13 10.36 9.65 3.25
CA THR A 13 9.26 10.63 3.29
C THR A 13 7.93 9.98 2.88
N MET A 14 7.92 9.18 1.81
CA MET A 14 6.72 8.50 1.30
C MET A 14 6.09 7.57 2.33
N VAL A 15 6.87 6.74 3.02
CA VAL A 15 6.35 5.79 4.02
C VAL A 15 5.63 6.49 5.17
N GLY A 16 6.00 7.73 5.49
CA GLY A 16 5.32 8.58 6.48
C GLY A 16 3.93 9.06 6.07
N TYR A 17 3.49 8.76 4.84
CA TYR A 17 2.12 9.03 4.38
C TYR A 17 1.24 7.78 4.31
N PHE A 18 1.73 6.62 4.71
CA PHE A 18 1.01 5.35 4.55
C PHE A 18 1.04 4.54 5.87
N ASP A 19 0.19 4.95 6.80
CA ASP A 19 0.06 4.39 8.15
C ASP A 19 -0.78 3.12 8.21
N GLU A 20 -1.71 2.95 7.27
CA GLU A 20 -2.52 1.73 7.17
C GLU A 20 -2.75 1.31 5.72
N VAL A 21 -2.93 0.01 5.53
CA VAL A 21 -3.23 -0.65 4.26
C VAL A 21 -4.58 -1.37 4.38
N SER A 22 -5.43 -1.22 3.36
CA SER A 22 -6.75 -1.87 3.28
C SER A 22 -6.94 -2.62 1.96
N LEU A 23 -7.86 -3.59 1.96
CA LEU A 23 -8.34 -4.28 0.75
C LEU A 23 -9.75 -3.81 0.42
N HIS A 24 -10.06 -3.72 -0.88
CA HIS A 24 -11.37 -3.28 -1.36
C HIS A 24 -11.94 -4.26 -2.39
N ASN A 25 -13.27 -4.35 -2.45
CA ASN A 25 -13.99 -5.21 -3.41
C ASN A 25 -14.44 -4.48 -4.68
N ALA A 26 -14.39 -3.16 -4.69
CA ALA A 26 -14.62 -2.31 -5.85
C ALA A 26 -13.78 -1.02 -5.73
N GLU A 27 -13.97 -0.09 -6.67
CA GLU A 27 -13.28 1.21 -6.72
C GLU A 27 -13.43 2.00 -5.40
N PRO A 28 -12.35 2.38 -4.71
CA PRO A 28 -12.43 3.10 -3.45
C PRO A 28 -12.80 4.59 -3.58
N GLY A 29 -12.52 5.20 -4.74
CA GLY A 29 -12.69 6.65 -4.93
C GLY A 29 -11.86 7.47 -3.93
N ALA A 30 -12.27 8.71 -3.65
CA ALA A 30 -11.53 9.61 -2.76
C ALA A 30 -11.72 9.32 -1.26
N GLY A 31 -12.72 8.53 -0.89
CA GLY A 31 -13.12 8.32 0.50
C GLY A 31 -12.82 6.93 1.07
N GLY A 32 -12.16 6.06 0.29
CA GLY A 32 -11.91 4.68 0.72
C GLY A 32 -13.18 3.83 0.78
N ALA A 33 -14.16 4.09 -0.10
CA ALA A 33 -15.37 3.29 -0.21
C ALA A 33 -15.04 1.81 -0.52
N ASN A 34 -16.01 0.91 -0.35
CA ASN A 34 -15.85 -0.49 -0.75
C ASN A 34 -14.71 -1.25 -0.03
N GLU A 35 -14.27 -0.75 1.13
CA GLU A 35 -13.36 -1.49 2.02
C GLU A 35 -14.01 -2.83 2.41
N MET A 36 -13.21 -3.90 2.41
CA MET A 36 -13.68 -5.27 2.68
C MET A 36 -14.37 -5.37 4.05
N PRO A 37 -15.68 -5.70 4.11
CA PRO A 37 -16.39 -5.77 5.39
C PRO A 37 -15.77 -6.78 6.35
N GLY A 38 -15.57 -6.38 7.60
CA GLY A 38 -15.01 -7.25 8.65
C GLY A 38 -13.50 -7.48 8.57
N ILE A 39 -12.81 -6.91 7.58
CA ILE A 39 -11.36 -6.99 7.44
C ILE A 39 -10.73 -5.72 8.01
N VAL A 40 -10.02 -5.86 9.12
CA VAL A 40 -9.30 -4.74 9.75
C VAL A 40 -8.11 -4.35 8.88
N ARG A 41 -7.89 -3.03 8.74
CA ARG A 41 -6.70 -2.44 8.11
C ARG A 41 -5.42 -2.92 8.77
N LYS A 42 -4.31 -2.87 8.04
CA LYS A 42 -3.01 -3.32 8.52
C LYS A 42 -2.07 -2.16 8.66
N VAL A 43 -1.48 -2.01 9.84
CA VAL A 43 -0.39 -1.07 10.09
C VAL A 43 0.90 -1.69 9.55
N PRO A 44 1.47 -1.16 8.45
CA PRO A 44 2.73 -1.65 7.92
C PRO A 44 3.88 -1.31 8.86
N THR A 45 4.90 -2.16 8.86
CA THR A 45 6.21 -1.84 9.46
C THR A 45 7.20 -1.71 8.31
N TRP A 46 7.38 -0.49 7.84
CA TRP A 46 8.26 -0.19 6.71
C TRP A 46 9.71 -0.44 7.07
N ALA A 47 10.40 -1.24 6.24
CA ALA A 47 11.83 -1.41 6.32
C ALA A 47 12.55 -0.07 6.05
N THR A 48 13.75 0.08 6.57
CA THR A 48 14.63 1.18 6.17
C THR A 48 14.76 1.21 4.65
N ALA A 49 14.65 2.40 4.06
CA ALA A 49 14.76 2.54 2.62
C ALA A 49 16.15 2.13 2.14
N ASP A 50 16.19 1.33 1.09
CA ASP A 50 17.40 0.82 0.45
C ASP A 50 17.21 0.79 -1.07
N ASN A 51 18.22 1.22 -1.82
CA ASN A 51 18.19 1.26 -3.29
C ASN A 51 16.90 1.88 -3.89
N GLY A 52 16.36 2.94 -3.26
CA GLY A 52 15.17 3.64 -3.71
C GLY A 52 13.86 2.89 -3.49
N GLU A 53 13.82 1.97 -2.52
CA GLU A 53 12.61 1.24 -2.14
C GLU A 53 12.50 1.09 -0.62
N SER A 54 11.28 1.08 -0.11
CA SER A 54 10.96 0.59 1.23
C SER A 54 9.80 -0.40 1.17
N THR A 55 9.94 -1.52 1.87
CA THR A 55 8.96 -2.60 1.85
C THR A 55 8.34 -2.86 3.22
N SER A 56 7.09 -3.30 3.24
CA SER A 56 6.44 -3.87 4.43
C SER A 56 5.71 -5.15 4.05
N VAL A 57 5.74 -6.13 4.94
CA VAL A 57 4.87 -7.30 4.86
C VAL A 57 3.63 -7.04 5.70
N VAL A 58 2.45 -7.24 5.12
CA VAL A 58 1.17 -7.15 5.84
C VAL A 58 0.35 -8.41 5.61
N THR A 59 -0.22 -8.98 6.68
CA THR A 59 -0.98 -10.23 6.61
C THR A 59 -2.46 -9.97 6.82
N PHE A 60 -3.29 -10.33 5.84
CA PHE A 60 -4.75 -10.29 5.95
C PHE A 60 -5.32 -11.65 6.36
N ALA A 61 -5.00 -12.08 7.59
CA ALA A 61 -5.25 -13.45 8.04
C ALA A 61 -6.73 -13.91 8.04
N ALA A 62 -7.67 -12.99 8.15
CA ALA A 62 -9.11 -13.30 8.15
C ALA A 62 -9.75 -13.22 6.76
N TYR A 63 -8.97 -12.86 5.73
CA TYR A 63 -9.50 -12.60 4.41
C TYR A 63 -9.31 -13.79 3.48
N VAL A 64 -10.43 -14.28 2.93
CA VAL A 64 -10.50 -15.22 1.83
C VAL A 64 -11.45 -14.62 0.79
N GLY A 65 -11.03 -14.57 -0.47
CA GLY A 65 -11.81 -13.99 -1.56
C GLY A 65 -10.99 -13.09 -2.49
N THR A 66 -11.69 -12.46 -3.44
CA THR A 66 -11.08 -11.58 -4.44
C THR A 66 -11.10 -10.11 -4.02
N SER A 67 -9.92 -9.52 -3.87
CA SER A 67 -9.75 -8.07 -3.78
C SER A 67 -9.53 -7.50 -5.17
N THR A 68 -10.04 -6.29 -5.41
CA THR A 68 -9.85 -5.56 -6.68
C THR A 68 -8.92 -4.36 -6.53
N HIS A 69 -8.81 -3.79 -5.33
CA HIS A 69 -7.95 -2.65 -5.04
C HIS A 69 -7.29 -2.77 -3.68
N ILE A 70 -6.11 -2.16 -3.57
CA ILE A 70 -5.44 -1.88 -2.31
C ILE A 70 -5.57 -0.38 -2.01
N GLY A 71 -5.90 -0.06 -0.77
CA GLY A 71 -6.06 1.29 -0.27
C GLY A 71 -5.00 1.64 0.76
N PHE A 72 -4.71 2.93 0.89
CA PHE A 72 -3.75 3.45 1.84
C PHE A 72 -4.32 4.63 2.63
N TRP A 73 -3.96 4.69 3.90
CA TRP A 73 -4.47 5.66 4.86
C TRP A 73 -3.33 6.41 5.57
N ASN A 74 -3.62 7.63 5.99
CA ASN A 74 -2.74 8.45 6.83
C ASN A 74 -3.60 9.16 7.88
N ALA A 75 -3.27 9.00 9.17
CA ALA A 75 -4.00 9.64 10.26
C ALA A 75 -5.54 9.46 10.17
N GLY A 76 -6.00 8.30 9.71
CA GLY A 76 -7.42 7.96 9.53
C GLY A 76 -8.07 8.48 8.23
N ALA A 77 -7.37 9.26 7.42
CA ALA A 77 -7.84 9.72 6.11
C ALA A 77 -7.37 8.80 4.98
N PHE A 78 -8.22 8.58 3.99
CA PHE A 78 -7.86 7.85 2.78
C PHE A 78 -6.98 8.73 1.88
N VAL A 79 -5.80 8.24 1.49
CA VAL A 79 -4.82 9.05 0.75
C VAL A 79 -4.50 8.52 -0.64
N ALA A 80 -4.63 7.21 -0.86
CA ALA A 80 -4.34 6.62 -2.15
C ALA A 80 -5.00 5.25 -2.32
N SER A 81 -5.17 4.84 -3.57
CA SER A 81 -5.37 3.43 -3.93
C SER A 81 -4.74 3.12 -5.27
N ARG A 82 -4.64 1.83 -5.56
CA ARG A 82 -4.36 1.33 -6.91
C ARG A 82 -5.11 0.02 -7.15
N PRO A 83 -5.37 -0.33 -8.42
CA PRO A 83 -5.83 -1.66 -8.78
C PRO A 83 -4.87 -2.72 -8.25
N PHE A 84 -5.43 -3.73 -7.60
CA PHE A 84 -4.71 -4.87 -7.05
C PHE A 84 -5.68 -6.05 -7.07
N VAL A 85 -5.68 -6.78 -8.18
CA VAL A 85 -6.58 -7.92 -8.37
C VAL A 85 -5.87 -9.18 -7.86
N THR A 86 -6.32 -9.71 -6.74
CA THR A 86 -5.77 -10.94 -6.15
C THR A 86 -6.87 -11.73 -5.46
N ASN A 87 -6.86 -13.04 -5.68
CA ASN A 87 -7.72 -13.99 -4.97
C ASN A 87 -6.94 -14.67 -3.85
N PHE A 88 -7.38 -14.46 -2.61
CA PHE A 88 -6.81 -15.07 -1.42
C PHE A 88 -7.59 -16.36 -1.13
N GLU A 89 -7.01 -17.52 -1.42
CA GLU A 89 -7.63 -18.81 -1.10
C GLU A 89 -7.47 -19.18 0.38
N THR A 90 -6.46 -18.62 1.02
CA THR A 90 -6.19 -18.69 2.46
C THR A 90 -5.65 -17.34 2.93
N ALA A 91 -5.53 -17.18 4.26
CA ALA A 91 -4.67 -16.17 4.85
C ALA A 91 -3.31 -16.13 4.12
N ALA A 92 -2.91 -14.94 3.65
CA ALA A 92 -1.63 -14.77 2.96
C ALA A 92 -0.97 -13.44 3.35
N ASP A 93 0.36 -13.45 3.24
CA ASP A 93 1.19 -12.27 3.35
C ASP A 93 1.17 -11.50 2.03
N LEU A 94 1.05 -10.19 2.13
CA LEU A 94 1.20 -9.26 1.03
C LEU A 94 2.46 -8.44 1.28
N VAL A 95 3.40 -8.49 0.33
CA VAL A 95 4.53 -7.57 0.31
C VAL A 95 4.09 -6.30 -0.40
N VAL A 96 4.16 -5.18 0.32
CA VAL A 96 3.94 -3.84 -0.24
C VAL A 96 5.30 -3.17 -0.37
N ALA A 97 5.62 -2.71 -1.57
CA ALA A 97 6.81 -1.94 -1.87
C ALA A 97 6.42 -0.51 -2.26
N LEU A 98 7.12 0.46 -1.70
CA LEU A 98 6.98 1.88 -2.02
C LEU A 98 8.31 2.39 -2.59
N ASN A 99 8.22 3.02 -3.75
CA ASN A 99 9.36 3.54 -4.50
C ASN A 99 8.95 4.82 -5.28
N PRO A 100 9.81 5.86 -5.29
CA PRO A 100 9.57 7.09 -6.02
C PRO A 100 9.96 6.91 -7.50
N TYR A 101 9.01 6.46 -8.33
CA TYR A 101 9.20 6.45 -9.78
C TYR A 101 8.95 7.84 -10.37
N VAL A 102 9.89 8.30 -11.20
CA VAL A 102 9.68 9.43 -12.09
C VAL A 102 9.00 8.95 -13.37
N GLN A 103 7.96 9.66 -13.80
CA GLN A 103 7.27 9.40 -15.06
C GLN A 103 7.24 10.69 -15.88
N GLU A 104 7.74 10.65 -17.11
CA GLU A 104 7.60 11.75 -18.07
C GLU A 104 6.21 11.72 -18.73
N ARG A 105 5.67 12.90 -19.04
CA ARG A 105 4.42 13.06 -19.82
C ARG A 105 4.68 14.06 -20.94
N ALA A 106 4.12 13.79 -22.12
CA ALA A 106 4.15 14.67 -23.29
C ALA A 106 2.94 15.61 -23.33
#